data_AF-A0A212CBD4-F1
#
_entry.id   AF-A0A212CBD4-F1
#
_cell.length_a   1.000
_cell.length_b   1.000
_cell.length_c   1.000
_cell.angle_alpha   90.00
_cell.angle_beta   90.00
_cell.angle_gamma   90.00
#
_symmetry.space_group_name_H-M   'P 1'
#
loop_
_entity.id
_entity.type
_entity.pdbx_description
1 polymer ?
#
loop_
_entity_poly.entity_id
_entity_poly.type
_entity_poly.pdbx_seq_one_letter_code
_entity_poly.pdbx_strand_id
1 'polypeptide(L)'
;MLQPFDYDPNEKSKHKFMVQSMFAPTDTSDMEAVWKEAKPEDLMDSKLRCVFELPAENDKPHDVEINKIIPTTASKTETPTVSKALSSSLDDTEVKKVMEECKRLQSEVQRLREENKQFKEEDGLRMRKTVQSNSPTPASATAGKEEGLSTRLLALVVLFFIVGVIIGKIAL
;
A
#
# COMPACT_ATOMS: atom_id res chain seq x y z
N MET A 1 -7.88 15.47 -1.99
CA MET A 1 -9.17 15.98 -2.54
C MET A 1 -8.84 16.82 -3.76
N LEU A 2 -9.60 16.68 -4.85
CA LEU A 2 -9.36 17.43 -6.08
C LEU A 2 -9.80 18.89 -5.87
N GLN A 3 -8.92 19.84 -6.20
CA GLN A 3 -9.28 21.25 -6.15
C GLN A 3 -10.21 21.61 -7.32
N PRO A 4 -11.11 22.60 -7.17
CA PRO A 4 -11.95 23.06 -8.28
C PRO A 4 -11.10 23.52 -9.46
N PHE A 5 -11.52 23.15 -10.67
CA PHE A 5 -10.87 23.51 -11.94
C PHE A 5 -11.89 23.47 -13.08
N ASP A 6 -11.56 24.10 -14.21
CA ASP A 6 -12.40 24.07 -15.41
C ASP A 6 -12.20 22.74 -16.15
N TYR A 7 -13.25 21.94 -16.23
CA TYR A 7 -13.21 20.63 -16.89
C TYR A 7 -13.33 20.77 -18.42
N ASP A 8 -12.30 20.33 -19.16
CA ASP A 8 -12.35 20.17 -20.62
C ASP A 8 -12.47 18.67 -20.98
N PRO A 9 -13.60 18.21 -21.58
CA PRO A 9 -13.78 16.84 -22.03
C PRO A 9 -12.75 16.36 -23.07
N ASN A 10 -12.14 17.29 -23.81
CA ASN A 10 -11.12 16.98 -24.81
C ASN A 10 -9.72 16.80 -24.18
N GLU A 11 -9.55 17.23 -22.94
CA GLU A 11 -8.33 17.03 -22.19
C GLU A 11 -8.26 15.57 -21.72
N LYS A 12 -7.41 14.78 -22.39
CA LYS A 12 -7.09 13.42 -21.92
C LYS A 12 -6.54 13.52 -20.50
N SER A 13 -7.21 12.93 -19.53
CA SER A 13 -6.79 12.95 -18.13
C SER A 13 -5.39 12.31 -17.99
N LYS A 14 -4.38 13.18 -17.86
CA LYS A 14 -2.94 12.83 -17.77
C LYS A 14 -2.45 12.70 -16.34
N HIS A 15 -3.27 13.12 -15.37
CA HIS A 15 -2.93 13.05 -13.96
C HIS A 15 -2.69 11.59 -13.54
N LYS A 16 -1.61 11.40 -12.79
CA LYS A 16 -1.22 10.12 -12.22
C LYS A 16 -0.96 10.32 -10.73
N PHE A 17 -1.55 9.47 -9.91
CA PHE A 17 -1.16 9.33 -8.51
C PHE A 17 -0.16 8.19 -8.38
N MET A 18 0.83 8.37 -7.53
CA MET A 18 1.72 7.31 -7.11
C MET A 18 1.49 7.09 -5.62
N VAL A 19 1.20 5.85 -5.25
CA VAL A 19 1.19 5.41 -3.85
C VAL A 19 2.47 4.61 -3.65
N GLN A 20 3.35 5.15 -2.81
CA GLN A 20 4.58 4.48 -2.40
C GLN A 20 4.37 3.91 -1.00
N SER A 21 4.86 2.69 -0.78
CA SER A 21 4.69 1.94 0.46
C SER A 21 5.92 1.09 0.77
N MET A 22 6.08 0.69 2.03
CA MET A 22 7.11 -0.24 2.50
C MET A 22 6.61 -0.95 3.75
N PHE A 23 7.23 -2.07 4.12
CA PHE A 23 6.97 -2.69 5.41
C PHE A 23 7.49 -1.78 6.53
N ALA A 24 6.68 -1.63 7.59
CA ALA A 24 7.07 -0.85 8.75
C ALA A 24 8.24 -1.54 9.48
N PRO A 25 9.36 -0.84 9.72
CA PRO A 25 10.44 -1.36 10.53
C PRO A 25 10.01 -1.46 12.00
N THR A 26 10.73 -2.25 12.79
CA THR A 26 10.44 -2.44 14.22
C THR A 26 10.57 -1.17 15.04
N ASP A 27 11.44 -0.25 14.63
CA ASP A 27 11.54 1.09 15.21
C ASP A 27 10.88 2.10 14.27
N THR A 28 9.87 2.80 14.79
CA THR A 28 9.10 3.82 14.05
C THR A 28 9.20 5.20 14.71
N SER A 29 10.20 5.39 15.57
CA SER A 29 10.40 6.62 16.34
C SER A 29 10.71 7.83 15.44
N ASP A 30 11.40 7.60 14.32
CA ASP A 30 11.68 8.61 13.29
C ASP A 30 11.24 8.13 11.91
N MET A 31 10.04 8.53 11.51
CA MET A 31 9.46 8.15 10.22
C MET A 31 10.24 8.74 9.04
N GLU A 32 10.89 9.89 9.20
CA GLU A 32 11.63 10.51 8.09
C GLU A 32 12.96 9.80 7.82
N ALA A 33 13.65 9.35 8.89
CA ALA A 33 14.80 8.47 8.75
C ALA A 33 14.44 7.16 8.05
N VAL A 34 13.30 6.55 8.43
CA VAL A 34 12.80 5.31 7.80
C VAL A 34 12.68 5.43 6.29
N TRP A 35 12.11 6.53 5.78
CA TRP A 35 12.00 6.74 4.33
C TRP A 35 13.33 7.09 3.66
N LYS A 36 14.26 7.75 4.36
CA LYS A 36 15.59 8.10 3.82
C LYS A 36 16.52 6.89 3.70
N GLU A 37 16.39 5.94 4.62
CA GLU A 37 17.23 4.74 4.68
C GLU A 37 16.63 3.56 3.89
N ALA A 38 15.38 3.65 3.46
CA ALA A 38 14.70 2.64 2.67
C ALA A 38 15.43 2.36 1.34
N LYS A 39 15.67 1.08 1.05
CA LYS A 39 16.26 0.66 -0.22
C LYS A 39 15.20 0.60 -1.33
N PRO A 40 15.58 0.80 -2.60
CA PRO A 40 14.64 0.68 -3.71
C PRO A 40 13.94 -0.68 -3.78
N GLU A 41 14.62 -1.77 -3.42
CA GLU A 41 14.02 -3.11 -3.35
C GLU A 41 12.94 -3.29 -2.26
N ASP A 42 12.95 -2.45 -1.23
CA ASP A 42 12.00 -2.53 -0.10
C ASP A 42 10.76 -1.63 -0.33
N LEU A 43 10.80 -0.78 -1.36
CA LEU A 43 9.71 0.12 -1.73
C LEU A 43 8.78 -0.53 -2.74
N MET A 44 7.47 -0.42 -2.49
CA MET A 44 6.42 -0.82 -3.42
C MET A 44 5.68 0.41 -3.93
N ASP A 45 5.72 0.61 -5.25
CA ASP A 45 5.08 1.72 -5.94
C ASP A 45 3.87 1.25 -6.76
N SER A 46 2.72 1.91 -6.57
CA SER A 46 1.53 1.73 -7.40
C SER A 46 1.17 3.04 -8.10
N LYS A 47 1.03 3.01 -9.43
CA LYS A 47 0.68 4.18 -10.26
C LYS A 47 -0.78 4.08 -10.72
N LEU A 48 -1.58 5.06 -10.32
CA LEU A 48 -3.00 5.15 -10.67
C LEU A 48 -3.21 6.30 -11.65
N ARG A 49 -4.03 6.09 -12.68
CA ARG A 49 -4.45 7.16 -13.59
C ARG A 49 -5.74 7.78 -13.05
N CYS A 50 -5.81 9.10 -13.04
CA CYS A 50 -7.05 9.80 -12.74
C CYS A 50 -7.95 9.79 -13.98
N VAL A 51 -9.23 9.47 -13.78
CA VAL A 51 -10.28 9.57 -14.78
C VAL A 51 -11.35 10.50 -14.21
N PHE A 52 -11.81 11.44 -15.02
CA PHE A 52 -12.85 12.38 -14.65
C PHE A 52 -14.09 12.06 -15.46
N GLU A 53 -15.18 11.74 -14.76
CA GLU A 53 -16.47 11.42 -15.34
C GLU A 53 -17.50 12.42 -14.83
N LEU A 54 -18.29 13.00 -15.75
CA LEU A 54 -19.45 13.77 -15.36
C LEU A 54 -20.62 12.80 -15.16
N PRO A 55 -21.41 12.94 -14.09
CA PRO A 55 -22.61 12.13 -13.92
C PRO A 55 -23.55 12.40 -15.10
N ALA A 56 -24.00 11.34 -15.78
CA ALA A 56 -24.98 11.46 -16.84
C ALA A 56 -26.30 11.96 -16.24
N GLU A 57 -26.89 12.99 -16.84
CA GLU A 57 -28.09 13.66 -16.32
C GLU A 57 -29.38 12.83 -16.42
N ASN A 58 -29.27 11.55 -16.79
CA ASN A 58 -30.42 10.66 -16.94
C ASN A 58 -29.98 9.19 -16.83
N ASP A 59 -29.86 8.65 -15.60
CA ASP A 59 -30.39 7.32 -15.23
C ASP A 59 -30.05 6.94 -13.78
N LYS A 60 -30.90 6.07 -13.23
CA LYS A 60 -30.89 5.47 -11.89
C LYS A 60 -29.50 4.92 -11.47
N PRO A 61 -29.22 4.74 -10.15
CA PRO A 61 -27.87 4.48 -9.64
C PRO A 61 -27.34 3.16 -10.19
N HIS A 62 -26.52 3.23 -11.23
CA HIS A 62 -25.84 2.09 -11.82
C HIS A 62 -24.40 2.07 -11.32
N ASP A 63 -24.08 0.92 -10.73
CA ASP A 63 -22.80 0.51 -10.23
C ASP A 63 -21.69 0.74 -11.28
N VAL A 64 -20.62 1.44 -10.88
CA VAL A 64 -19.53 1.83 -11.77
C VAL A 64 -18.77 0.58 -12.19
N GLU A 65 -18.86 0.23 -13.47
CA GLU A 65 -18.19 -0.91 -14.08
C GLU A 65 -16.68 -0.64 -14.23
N ILE A 66 -15.93 -0.75 -13.13
CA ILE A 66 -14.46 -0.72 -13.11
C ILE A 66 -13.94 -2.07 -13.61
N ASN A 67 -14.19 -2.42 -14.88
CA ASN A 67 -13.66 -3.67 -15.45
C ASN A 67 -13.47 -3.59 -16.97
N LYS A 68 -12.76 -2.56 -17.45
CA LYS A 68 -12.17 -2.62 -18.81
C LYS A 68 -10.96 -1.71 -19.01
N ILE A 69 -9.85 -1.99 -18.32
CA ILE A 69 -8.54 -1.47 -18.72
C ILE A 69 -7.57 -2.64 -18.84
N ILE A 70 -7.60 -3.30 -19.99
CA ILE A 70 -6.60 -4.29 -20.41
C ILE A 70 -5.59 -3.59 -21.34
N PRO A 71 -4.27 -3.85 -21.22
CA PRO A 71 -3.24 -3.14 -21.97
C PRO A 71 -3.22 -3.60 -23.45
N THR A 72 -3.05 -2.66 -24.36
CA THR A 72 -2.97 -2.91 -25.81
C THR A 72 -1.55 -3.26 -26.21
N THR A 73 -1.36 -4.49 -26.70
CA THR A 73 -0.26 -4.91 -27.59
C THR A 73 -0.84 -5.37 -28.93
N ALA A 74 -0.21 -4.91 -30.01
CA ALA A 74 -0.49 -5.03 -31.44
C ALA A 74 -1.27 -6.25 -32.00
N SER A 75 -2.16 -6.01 -32.97
CA SER A 75 -2.14 -6.54 -34.37
C SER A 75 -3.40 -6.15 -35.17
N LYS A 76 -3.24 -5.95 -36.49
CA LYS A 76 -4.20 -5.47 -37.50
C LYS A 76 -5.36 -6.45 -37.76
N THR A 77 -6.53 -5.96 -38.19
CA THR A 77 -7.26 -6.33 -39.45
C THR A 77 -8.73 -5.85 -39.42
N GLU A 78 -9.05 -4.98 -40.39
CA GLU A 78 -10.28 -4.78 -41.18
C GLU A 78 -11.69 -4.60 -40.54
N THR A 79 -12.32 -3.51 -40.99
CA THR A 79 -13.73 -3.03 -40.93
C THR A 79 -14.73 -3.94 -41.70
N PRO A 80 -16.02 -3.59 -41.88
CA PRO A 80 -17.07 -2.95 -41.03
C PRO A 80 -18.44 -3.72 -41.14
N THR A 81 -19.47 -3.37 -40.34
CA THR A 81 -20.88 -3.13 -40.81
C THR A 81 -21.90 -2.92 -39.67
N VAL A 82 -22.52 -1.74 -39.70
CA VAL A 82 -23.93 -1.35 -39.47
C VAL A 82 -24.90 -2.40 -38.88
N SER A 83 -25.66 -2.05 -37.83
CA SER A 83 -27.15 -1.92 -37.81
C SER A 83 -27.80 -2.07 -36.43
N LYS A 84 -28.43 -0.97 -35.98
CA LYS A 84 -29.83 -0.84 -35.49
C LYS A 84 -30.43 -1.84 -34.46
N ALA A 85 -30.75 -1.27 -33.29
CA ALA A 85 -32.01 -1.33 -32.51
C ALA A 85 -32.60 -2.67 -32.02
N LEU A 86 -32.86 -2.78 -30.71
CA LEU A 86 -34.11 -3.21 -30.02
C LEU A 86 -33.79 -3.47 -28.53
N SER A 87 -34.19 -2.58 -27.61
CA SER A 87 -35.33 -2.77 -26.68
C SER A 87 -35.30 -4.04 -25.81
N SER A 88 -34.86 -3.84 -24.56
CA SER A 88 -35.48 -4.31 -23.31
C SER A 88 -36.03 -5.75 -23.23
N SER A 89 -35.19 -6.66 -22.76
CA SER A 89 -35.56 -7.69 -21.78
C SER A 89 -34.29 -8.01 -21.01
N LEU A 90 -34.10 -7.40 -19.84
CA LEU A 90 -33.01 -7.78 -18.94
C LEU A 90 -33.25 -9.24 -18.55
N ASP A 91 -32.29 -10.10 -18.86
CA ASP A 91 -32.34 -11.53 -18.68
C ASP A 91 -32.47 -11.88 -17.19
N ASP A 92 -33.55 -12.58 -16.80
CA ASP A 92 -33.73 -13.20 -15.47
C ASP A 92 -32.50 -14.03 -15.03
N THR A 93 -31.71 -14.49 -16.01
CA THR A 93 -30.43 -15.19 -15.84
C THR A 93 -29.36 -14.34 -15.15
N GLU A 94 -29.27 -13.04 -15.46
CA GLU A 94 -28.28 -12.15 -14.87
C GLU A 94 -28.63 -11.83 -13.42
N VAL A 95 -29.90 -11.59 -13.12
CA VAL A 95 -30.39 -11.37 -11.75
C VAL A 95 -30.12 -12.61 -10.88
N LYS A 96 -30.35 -13.81 -11.43
CA LYS A 96 -30.08 -15.07 -10.73
C LYS A 96 -28.57 -15.24 -10.46
N LYS A 97 -27.72 -14.90 -11.42
CA LYS A 97 -26.26 -14.93 -11.24
C LYS A 97 -25.80 -13.95 -10.18
N VAL A 98 -26.29 -12.71 -10.21
CA VAL A 98 -25.98 -11.69 -9.19
C VAL A 98 -26.44 -12.13 -7.80
N MET A 99 -27.60 -12.80 -7.68
CA MET A 99 -28.07 -13.33 -6.41
C MET A 99 -27.16 -14.46 -5.87
N GLU A 100 -26.71 -15.37 -6.73
CA GLU A 100 -25.77 -16.42 -6.33
C GLU A 100 -24.40 -15.84 -5.93
N GLU A 101 -23.92 -14.85 -6.67
CA GLU A 101 -22.68 -14.12 -6.36
C GLU A 101 -22.78 -13.38 -5.02
N CYS A 102 -23.89 -12.69 -4.78
CA CYS A 102 -24.13 -11.97 -3.53
C CYS A 102 -24.20 -12.94 -2.34
N LYS A 103 -24.83 -14.11 -2.53
CA LYS A 103 -24.87 -15.18 -1.52
C LYS A 103 -23.48 -15.77 -1.25
N ARG A 104 -22.67 -15.99 -2.30
CA ARG A 104 -21.29 -16.46 -2.18
C ARG A 104 -20.43 -15.45 -1.44
N LEU A 105 -20.48 -14.19 -1.85
CA LEU A 105 -19.77 -13.09 -1.19
C LEU A 105 -20.19 -12.96 0.29
N GLN A 106 -21.47 -13.09 0.60
CA GLN A 106 -21.95 -13.06 1.98
C GLN A 106 -21.36 -14.21 2.82
N SER A 107 -21.27 -15.42 2.25
CA SER A 107 -20.62 -16.56 2.92
C SER A 107 -19.11 -16.34 3.12
N GLU A 108 -18.45 -15.69 2.16
CA GLU A 108 -17.03 -15.39 2.24
C GLU A 108 -16.74 -14.29 3.27
N VAL A 109 -17.57 -13.25 3.34
CA VAL A 109 -17.49 -12.22 4.39
C VAL A 109 -17.69 -12.84 5.77
N GLN A 110 -18.62 -13.79 5.92
CA GLN A 110 -18.82 -14.50 7.17
C GLN A 110 -17.59 -15.36 7.54
N ARG A 111 -17.07 -16.14 6.58
CA ARG A 111 -15.86 -16.96 6.76
C ARG A 111 -14.66 -16.11 7.15
N LEU A 112 -14.42 -15.01 6.44
CA LEU A 112 -13.32 -14.08 6.74
C LEU A 112 -13.49 -13.44 8.12
N ARG A 113 -14.71 -13.12 8.56
CA ARG A 113 -14.96 -12.64 9.93
C ARG A 113 -14.64 -13.70 10.98
N GLU A 114 -14.97 -14.97 10.71
CA GLU A 114 -14.65 -16.09 11.60
C GLU A 114 -13.13 -16.32 11.68
N GLU A 115 -12.43 -16.31 10.54
CA GLU A 115 -10.96 -16.40 10.49
C GLU A 115 -10.30 -15.24 11.24
N ASN A 116 -10.76 -14.00 11.03
CA ASN A 116 -10.22 -12.83 11.70
C ASN A 116 -10.47 -12.86 13.22
N LYS A 117 -11.63 -13.40 13.64
CA LYS A 117 -11.92 -13.67 15.06
C LYS A 117 -10.99 -14.75 15.61
N GLN A 118 -10.71 -15.81 14.86
CA GLN A 118 -9.80 -16.88 15.27
C GLN A 118 -8.37 -16.38 15.46
N PHE A 119 -7.85 -15.55 14.55
CA PHE A 119 -6.54 -14.90 14.71
C PHE A 119 -6.49 -14.01 15.94
N LYS A 120 -7.55 -13.23 16.21
CA LYS A 120 -7.64 -12.39 17.41
C LYS A 120 -7.64 -13.22 18.70
N GLU A 121 -8.26 -14.39 18.69
CA GLU A 121 -8.25 -15.32 19.82
C GLU A 121 -6.88 -16.01 19.97
N GLU A 122 -6.23 -16.42 18.88
CA GLU A 122 -4.88 -17.01 18.88
C GLU A 122 -3.83 -16.03 19.40
N ASP A 123 -3.83 -14.78 18.93
CA ASP A 123 -2.92 -13.74 19.43
C ASP A 123 -3.21 -13.39 20.90
N GLY A 124 -4.48 -13.39 21.31
CA GLY A 124 -4.86 -13.23 22.72
C GLY A 124 -4.34 -14.35 23.62
N LEU A 125 -4.33 -15.60 23.13
CA LEU A 125 -3.78 -16.77 23.81
C LEU A 125 -2.24 -16.73 23.89
N ARG A 126 -1.55 -16.24 22.85
CA ARG A 126 -0.09 -16.05 22.86
C ARG A 126 0.33 -14.98 23.84
N MET A 127 -0.38 -13.85 23.90
CA MET A 127 -0.12 -12.78 24.87
C MET A 127 -0.33 -13.23 26.32
N ARG A 128 -1.31 -14.12 26.57
CA ARG A 128 -1.54 -14.67 27.93
C ARG A 128 -0.47 -15.69 28.35
N LYS A 129 0.19 -16.37 27.40
CA LYS A 129 1.31 -17.28 27.68
C LYS A 129 2.62 -16.55 28.01
N THR A 130 2.84 -15.38 27.40
CA THR A 130 4.03 -14.55 27.67
C THR A 130 3.95 -13.83 29.02
N VAL A 131 2.75 -13.49 29.50
CA VAL A 131 2.58 -12.79 30.79
C VAL A 131 2.63 -13.73 32.01
N GLN A 132 2.41 -15.04 31.83
CA GLN A 132 2.32 -16.00 32.93
C GLN A 132 3.59 -16.85 33.16
N SER A 133 4.76 -16.42 32.67
CA SER A 133 6.05 -17.06 32.95
C SER A 133 7.00 -16.14 33.72
N ASN A 134 6.51 -15.46 34.76
CA ASN A 134 7.36 -14.78 35.74
C ASN A 134 7.36 -15.56 37.06
N SER A 135 8.26 -16.53 37.19
CA SER A 135 8.76 -16.97 38.49
C SER A 135 10.14 -16.34 38.74
N PRO A 136 10.42 -15.87 39.98
CA PRO A 136 11.65 -15.15 40.27
C PRO A 136 12.75 -16.10 40.75
N THR A 137 13.93 -16.04 40.14
CA THR A 137 15.20 -16.34 40.84
C THR A 137 16.39 -15.80 40.03
N PRO A 138 17.47 -15.39 40.70
CA PRO A 138 18.36 -14.31 40.26
C PRO A 138 19.57 -14.84 39.50
N ALA A 139 20.15 -14.01 38.62
CA ALA A 139 21.58 -13.69 38.61
C ALA A 139 21.99 -12.91 37.36
N SER A 140 22.90 -11.96 37.62
CA SER A 140 23.93 -11.43 36.74
C SER A 140 23.55 -10.30 35.78
N ALA A 141 23.80 -9.10 36.28
CA ALA A 141 23.95 -7.88 35.51
C ALA A 141 25.03 -8.02 34.43
N THR A 142 24.65 -7.81 33.17
CA THR A 142 25.55 -7.33 32.11
C THR A 142 24.77 -6.38 31.18
N ALA A 143 24.26 -5.29 31.74
CA ALA A 143 23.85 -4.12 30.96
C ALA A 143 25.04 -3.15 30.89
N GLY A 144 25.46 -2.76 29.68
CA GLY A 144 26.41 -1.65 29.52
C GLY A 144 27.45 -1.75 28.40
N LYS A 145 27.29 -2.60 27.38
CA LYS A 145 28.30 -2.71 26.30
C LYS A 145 27.94 -2.02 24.98
N GLU A 146 26.71 -1.55 24.82
CA GLU A 146 26.20 -1.01 23.55
C GLU A 146 26.52 0.49 23.40
N GLU A 147 26.43 1.27 24.47
CA GLU A 147 26.77 2.70 24.45
C GLU A 147 28.27 2.95 24.21
N GLY A 148 29.13 2.03 24.65
CA GLY A 148 30.57 2.14 24.50
C GLY A 148 31.05 2.03 23.06
N LEU A 149 30.33 1.30 22.20
CA LEU A 149 30.72 1.08 20.80
C LEU A 149 30.32 2.28 19.93
N SER A 150 29.11 2.81 20.15
CA SER A 150 28.63 4.05 19.53
C SER A 150 29.50 5.25 19.91
N THR A 151 29.85 5.39 21.20
CA THR A 151 30.74 6.47 21.68
C THR A 151 32.15 6.35 21.10
N ARG A 152 32.68 5.13 20.97
CA ARG A 152 33.99 4.88 20.33
C ARG A 152 33.98 5.23 18.85
N LEU A 153 32.91 4.89 18.12
CA LEU A 153 32.80 5.21 16.69
C LEU A 153 32.71 6.72 16.47
N LEU A 154 31.90 7.41 17.26
CA LEU A 154 31.77 8.87 17.21
C LEU A 154 33.12 9.56 17.52
N ALA A 155 33.86 9.07 18.51
CA ALA A 155 35.20 9.57 18.83
C ALA A 155 36.20 9.39 17.67
N LEU A 156 36.15 8.25 16.97
CA LEU A 156 37.00 8.02 15.79
C LEU A 156 36.66 8.95 14.63
N VAL A 157 35.38 9.19 14.36
CA VAL A 157 34.95 10.12 13.31
C VAL A 157 35.47 11.54 13.59
N VAL A 158 35.34 12.01 14.83
CA VAL A 158 35.85 13.33 15.24
C VAL A 158 37.37 13.40 15.12
N LEU A 159 38.09 12.35 15.52
CA LEU A 159 39.55 12.29 15.40
C LEU A 159 40.01 12.37 13.94
N PHE A 160 39.41 11.60 13.03
CA PHE A 160 39.74 11.65 11.61
C PHE A 160 39.40 12.99 10.96
N PHE A 161 38.32 13.65 11.39
CA PHE A 161 37.99 14.99 10.91
C PHE A 161 39.07 16.01 11.30
N ILE A 162 39.50 16.02 12.58
CA ILE A 162 40.54 16.93 13.05
C ILE A 162 41.87 16.66 12.34
N VAL A 163 42.27 15.39 12.23
CA VAL A 163 43.50 15.00 11.52
C VAL A 163 43.43 15.38 10.04
N GLY A 164 42.28 15.15 9.39
CA GLY A 164 42.05 15.54 7.99
C GLY A 164 42.13 17.04 7.76
N VAL A 165 41.60 17.86 8.68
CA VAL A 165 41.72 19.33 8.61
C VAL A 165 43.17 19.78 8.80
N ILE A 166 43.90 19.18 9.74
CA ILE A 166 45.32 19.50 9.98
C ILE A 166 46.16 19.12 8.75
N ILE A 167 45.99 17.91 8.23
CA ILE A 167 46.72 17.45 7.02
C ILE A 167 46.34 18.30 5.82
N GLY A 168 45.05 18.58 5.61
CA GLY A 168 44.57 19.42 4.52
C GLY A 168 45.15 20.84 4.60
N LYS A 169 45.36 21.38 5.80
CA LYS A 169 45.97 22.70 6.01
C LYS A 169 47.50 22.70 5.87
N ILE A 170 48.16 21.54 5.95
CA ILE A 170 49.61 21.40 5.76
C ILE A 170 49.95 21.02 4.31
N ALA A 171 49.03 20.30 3.63
CA ALA A 171 49.18 19.87 2.24
C ALA A 171 48.68 20.90 1.21
N LEU A 172 47.87 21.87 1.64
CA LEU A 172 47.41 23.04 0.86
C LEU A 172 48.11 24.31 1.37
#